data_AF-A0A2V6QJF1-F1
#
_entry.id   AF-A0A2V6QJF1-F1
#
_cell.length_a   1.000
_cell.length_b   1.000
_cell.length_c   1.000
_cell.angle_alpha   90.00
_cell.angle_beta   90.00
_cell.angle_gamma   90.00
#
_symmetry.space_group_name_H-M   'P 1'
#
loop_
_entity.id
_entity.type
_entity.pdbx_description
1 polymer ?
#
loop_
_entity_poly.entity_id
_entity_poly.type
_entity_poly.pdbx_seq_one_letter_code
_entity_poly.pdbx_strand_id
1 'polypeptide(L)'
;MPGTLKRQMRRAFREARADGRLRLAFTDCLGPCSEANVLFVYAHGRPLWLRRINTVETFETVLAYARETAEGGPVALPPALAQHAFAWTGGGPGPTPPIADD
;
A
#
# COMPACT_ATOMS: atom_id res chain seq x y z
N MET A 1 17.98 2.88 -13.22
CA MET A 1 17.29 2.54 -14.50
C MET A 1 15.79 2.41 -14.24
N PRO A 2 14.94 3.11 -15.00
CA PRO A 2 13.49 2.88 -14.97
C PRO A 2 13.19 1.41 -15.32
N GLY A 3 12.46 0.69 -14.48
CA GLY A 3 12.04 -0.70 -14.73
C GLY A 3 12.65 -1.76 -13.81
N THR A 4 13.79 -1.50 -13.14
CA THR A 4 14.36 -2.45 -12.18
C THR A 4 13.45 -2.61 -10.96
N LEU A 5 12.97 -1.50 -10.39
CA LEU A 5 12.09 -1.51 -9.22
C LEU A 5 10.77 -2.25 -9.48
N LYS A 6 10.11 -1.99 -10.62
CA LYS A 6 8.88 -2.70 -11.03
C LYS A 6 9.10 -4.20 -11.15
N ARG A 7 10.25 -4.63 -11.70
CA ARG A 7 10.60 -6.06 -11.81
C ARG A 7 10.85 -6.69 -10.44
N GLN A 8 11.58 -6.00 -9.56
CA GLN A 8 11.83 -6.46 -8.20
C GLN A 8 10.54 -6.56 -7.39
N MET A 9 9.67 -5.55 -7.42
CA MET A 9 8.35 -5.60 -6.79
C MET A 9 7.49 -6.75 -7.31
N ARG A 10 7.47 -7.00 -8.63
CA ARG A 10 6.78 -8.17 -9.19
C ARG A 10 7.33 -9.49 -8.66
N ARG A 11 8.64 -9.58 -8.42
CA ARG A 11 9.28 -10.77 -7.87
C ARG A 11 8.89 -10.95 -6.39
N ALA A 12 9.08 -9.93 -5.57
CA ALA A 12 8.68 -9.94 -4.16
C ALA A 12 7.20 -10.32 -3.99
N PHE A 13 6.32 -9.79 -4.86
CA PHE A 13 4.90 -10.17 -4.84
C PHE A 13 4.66 -11.65 -5.17
N ARG A 14 5.36 -12.23 -6.14
CA ARG A 14 5.21 -13.66 -6.47
C ARG A 14 5.63 -14.55 -5.30
N GLU A 15 6.69 -14.15 -4.61
CA GLU A 15 7.22 -14.87 -3.44
C GLU A 15 6.26 -14.73 -2.23
N ALA A 16 5.61 -13.57 -2.06
CA ALA A 16 4.67 -13.31 -0.98
C ALA A 16 3.23 -13.82 -1.20
N ARG A 17 2.78 -13.98 -2.46
CA ARG A 17 1.36 -14.27 -2.82
C ARG A 17 0.89 -15.68 -2.40
N ALA A 18 1.74 -16.53 -1.80
CA ALA A 18 1.57 -17.97 -1.55
C ALA A 18 0.13 -18.54 -1.51
N ASP A 19 -0.84 -17.84 -0.90
CA ASP A 19 -2.21 -18.34 -0.70
C ASP A 19 -3.29 -17.71 -1.59
N GLY A 20 -2.92 -16.94 -2.63
CA GLY A 20 -3.85 -16.38 -3.62
C GLY A 20 -4.75 -15.23 -3.14
N ARG A 21 -4.66 -14.84 -1.86
CA ARG A 21 -5.49 -13.81 -1.22
C ARG A 21 -5.17 -12.37 -1.65
N LEU A 22 -3.95 -12.14 -2.12
CA LEU A 22 -3.48 -10.81 -2.55
C LEU A 22 -3.49 -10.70 -4.08
N ARG A 23 -3.97 -9.58 -4.63
CA ARG A 23 -3.88 -9.25 -6.06
C ARG A 23 -3.00 -8.00 -6.23
N LEU A 24 -2.20 -7.98 -7.29
CA LEU A 24 -1.34 -6.85 -7.63
C LEU A 24 -1.59 -6.41 -9.07
N ALA A 25 -1.86 -5.12 -9.26
CA ALA A 25 -1.92 -4.47 -10.55
C ALA A 25 -0.94 -3.28 -10.57
N PHE A 26 -0.33 -3.01 -11.72
CA PHE A 26 0.45 -1.80 -11.95
C PHE A 26 -0.33 -0.93 -12.92
N THR A 27 -0.62 0.30 -12.52
CA THR A 27 -1.29 1.31 -13.33
C THR A 27 -0.37 2.50 -13.54
N ASP A 28 -0.59 3.27 -14.61
CA ASP A 28 0.23 4.43 -14.92
C ASP A 28 -0.18 5.67 -14.10
N CYS A 29 -1.45 5.77 -13.67
CA CYS A 29 -1.94 6.85 -12.81
C CYS A 29 -3.03 6.35 -11.84
N LEU A 30 -2.95 6.82 -10.59
CA LEU A 30 -3.98 6.62 -9.55
C LEU A 30 -4.63 7.94 -9.10
N GLY A 31 -4.24 9.08 -9.68
CA GLY A 31 -4.73 10.41 -9.32
C GLY A 31 -3.69 11.31 -8.62
N PRO A 32 -3.10 10.92 -7.46
CA PRO A 32 -2.20 11.78 -6.70
C PRO A 32 -0.79 11.79 -7.30
N CYS A 33 -0.67 12.38 -8.49
CA CYS A 33 0.57 12.39 -9.27
C CYS A 33 1.74 13.06 -8.53
N SER A 34 1.48 14.03 -7.65
CA SER A 34 2.49 14.71 -6.83
C SER A 34 3.15 13.80 -5.79
N GLU A 35 2.51 12.69 -5.42
CA GLU A 35 2.95 11.85 -4.32
C GLU A 35 4.01 10.80 -4.71
N ALA A 36 4.10 10.49 -6.01
CA ALA A 36 5.02 9.55 -6.64
C ALA A 36 4.99 8.11 -6.07
N ASN A 37 5.10 7.09 -6.96
CA ASN A 37 5.12 5.67 -6.58
C ASN A 37 4.05 5.30 -5.53
N VAL A 38 2.81 5.61 -5.89
CA VAL A 38 1.64 5.46 -5.02
C VAL A 38 1.16 4.02 -5.06
N LEU A 39 0.86 3.47 -3.88
CA LEU A 39 0.19 2.21 -3.70
C LEU A 39 -1.19 2.42 -3.11
N PHE A 40 -2.16 1.74 -3.69
CA PHE A 40 -3.52 1.63 -3.16
C PHE A 40 -3.74 0.21 -2.66
N VAL A 41 -3.96 0.09 -1.35
CA VAL A 41 -4.28 -1.19 -0.69
C VAL A 41 -5.74 -1.15 -0.27
N TYR A 42 -6.51 -2.13 -0.71
CA TYR A 42 -7.92 -2.27 -0.32
C TYR A 42 -8.12 -3.62 0.36
N ALA A 43 -8.43 -3.59 1.65
CA ALA A 43 -8.65 -4.78 2.45
C ALA A 43 -9.77 -4.53 3.47
N HIS A 44 -10.66 -5.52 3.67
CA HIS A 44 -11.80 -5.44 4.59
C HIS A 44 -12.64 -4.16 4.46
N GLY A 45 -12.90 -3.73 3.22
CA GLY A 45 -13.69 -2.53 2.95
C GLY A 45 -12.99 -1.20 3.26
N ARG A 46 -11.70 -1.23 3.60
CA ARG A 46 -10.93 -0.04 3.99
C ARG A 46 -9.86 0.27 2.94
N PRO A 47 -9.87 1.48 2.36
CA PRO A 47 -8.79 1.95 1.51
C PRO A 47 -7.61 2.45 2.35
N LEU A 48 -6.39 2.12 1.92
CA LEU A 48 -5.14 2.65 2.43
C LEU A 48 -4.30 3.16 1.25
N TRP A 49 -3.91 4.43 1.35
CA TRP A 49 -3.08 5.11 0.37
C TRP A 49 -1.67 5.28 0.91
N LEU A 50 -0.69 4.84 0.13
CA LEU A 50 0.72 4.91 0.48
C LEU A 50 1.48 5.64 -0.63
N ARG A 51 2.31 6.60 -0.25
CA ARG A 51 3.14 7.40 -1.18
C ARG A 51 4.62 7.07 -1.05
N ARG A 52 5.39 7.38 -2.08
CA ARG A 52 6.86 7.26 -2.07
C ARG A 52 7.36 5.87 -1.72
N ILE A 53 6.67 4.83 -2.20
CA ILE A 53 7.12 3.44 -2.06
C ILE A 53 8.20 3.19 -3.12
N ASN A 54 9.40 3.66 -2.79
CA ASN A 54 10.51 3.78 -3.74
C ASN A 54 11.50 2.60 -3.67
N THR A 55 11.30 1.69 -2.72
CA THR A 55 12.21 0.58 -2.44
C THR A 55 11.44 -0.73 -2.37
N VAL A 56 12.15 -1.84 -2.55
CA VAL A 56 11.56 -3.18 -2.52
C VAL A 56 11.25 -3.56 -1.07
N GLU A 57 12.09 -3.13 -0.15
CA GLU A 57 12.00 -3.39 1.29
C GLU A 57 10.74 -2.75 1.90
N THR A 58 10.44 -1.49 1.52
CA THR A 58 9.18 -0.85 1.93
C THR A 58 7.99 -1.55 1.26
N PHE A 59 8.12 -1.99 0.01
CA PHE A 59 7.08 -2.76 -0.66
C PHE A 59 6.80 -4.11 0.02
N GLU A 60 7.83 -4.84 0.44
CA GLU A 60 7.71 -6.08 1.21
C GLU A 60 7.00 -5.85 2.54
N THR A 61 7.26 -4.72 3.20
CA THR A 61 6.52 -4.31 4.41
C THR A 61 5.03 -4.12 4.11
N VAL A 62 4.68 -3.53 2.96
CA VAL A 62 3.27 -3.43 2.51
C VAL A 62 2.66 -4.80 2.28
N LEU A 63 3.40 -5.73 1.66
CA LEU A 63 2.92 -7.09 1.41
C LEU A 63 2.68 -7.86 2.71
N ALA A 64 3.59 -7.74 3.68
CA ALA A 64 3.44 -8.35 5.00
C ALA A 64 2.18 -7.82 5.71
N TYR A 65 2.00 -6.50 5.74
CA TYR A 65 0.79 -5.87 6.29
C TYR A 65 -0.49 -6.32 5.58
N ALA A 66 -0.48 -6.35 4.24
CA ALA A 66 -1.64 -6.77 3.45
C ALA A 66 -1.98 -8.25 3.68
N ARG A 67 -0.97 -9.11 3.86
CA ARG A 67 -1.15 -10.53 4.17
C ARG A 67 -1.76 -10.73 5.54
N GLU A 68 -1.19 -10.11 6.58
CA GLU A 68 -1.69 -10.19 7.94
C GLU A 68 -3.14 -9.70 8.01
N THR A 69 -3.42 -8.59 7.33
CA THR A 69 -4.78 -8.06 7.20
C THR A 69 -5.72 -9.05 6.51
N ALA A 70 -5.29 -9.67 5.40
CA ALA A 70 -6.09 -10.66 4.67
C ALA A 70 -6.30 -11.99 5.42
N GLU A 71 -5.49 -12.30 6.44
CA GLU A 71 -5.58 -13.52 7.24
C GLU A 71 -6.38 -13.33 8.53
N GLY A 72 -6.13 -12.23 9.25
CA GLY A 72 -6.62 -12.03 10.62
C GLY A 72 -7.69 -10.95 10.80
N GLY A 73 -8.02 -10.18 9.76
CA GLY A 73 -8.89 -9.00 9.90
C GLY A 73 -8.10 -7.69 9.96
N PRO A 74 -8.72 -6.55 10.32
CA PRO A 74 -8.02 -5.28 10.40
C PRO A 74 -6.84 -5.30 11.38
N VAL A 75 -5.64 -4.94 10.91
CA VAL A 75 -4.41 -4.84 11.71
C VAL A 75 -4.00 -3.37 11.82
N ALA A 76 -3.32 -3.00 12.90
CA ALA A 76 -2.74 -1.67 13.05
C ALA A 76 -1.68 -1.40 11.97
N LEU A 77 -1.64 -0.17 11.42
CA LEU A 77 -0.65 0.20 10.43
C LEU A 77 0.75 0.29 11.08
N PRO A 78 1.76 -0.46 10.59
CA PRO A 78 3.11 -0.39 11.13
C PRO A 78 3.69 1.04 11.04
N PRO A 79 4.49 1.51 12.02
CA PRO A 79 5.09 2.85 11.99
C PRO A 79 5.89 3.13 10.70
N ALA A 80 6.57 2.11 10.17
CA ALA A 80 7.31 2.19 8.92
C ALA A 80 6.41 2.49 7.71
N LEU A 81 5.12 2.11 7.73
CA LEU A 81 4.15 2.45 6.70
C LEU A 81 3.38 3.74 7.02
N ALA A 82 3.22 4.09 8.30
CA ALA A 82 2.51 5.29 8.72
C ALA A 82 3.13 6.57 8.13
N GLN A 83 4.45 6.66 8.03
CA GLN A 83 5.14 7.80 7.39
C GLN A 83 4.81 7.96 5.89
N HIS A 84 4.36 6.88 5.25
CA HIS A 84 3.95 6.84 3.84
C HIS A 84 2.43 6.97 3.69
N ALA A 85 1.65 6.89 4.77
CA ALA A 85 0.21 7.02 4.70
C ALA A 85 -0.20 8.46 4.38
N PHE A 86 -1.24 8.61 3.56
CA PHE A 86 -1.84 9.90 3.27
C PHE A 86 -3.33 9.76 2.95
N ALA A 87 -4.07 10.87 2.99
CA ALA A 87 -5.48 10.90 2.58
C ALA A 87 -5.59 11.35 1.11
N TRP A 88 -6.42 10.63 0.33
CA TRP A 88 -6.73 10.99 -1.05
C TRP A 88 -8.20 10.72 -1.34
N THR A 89 -8.90 11.73 -1.86
CA THR A 89 -10.34 11.69 -2.13
C THR A 89 -10.69 11.08 -3.49
N GLY A 90 -9.71 10.91 -4.38
CA GLY A 90 -9.93 10.44 -5.76
C GLY A 90 -10.05 8.91 -5.92
N GLY A 91 -10.16 8.13 -4.85
CA GLY A 91 -10.35 6.67 -4.95
C GLY A 91 -10.90 6.00 -3.69
N GLY A 92 -11.94 6.59 -3.11
CA GLY A 92 -12.66 6.07 -1.94
C GLY A 92 -12.24 6.74 -0.63
N PRO A 93 -13.15 6.84 0.37
CA PRO A 93 -12.89 7.59 1.61
C PRO A 93 -11.78 6.91 2.40
N GLY A 94 -10.60 7.54 2.44
CA GLY A 94 -9.53 7.19 3.37
C GLY A 94 -10.03 7.22 4.83
N PRO A 95 -9.33 6.56 5.77
CA PRO A 95 -9.70 6.60 7.18
C PRO A 95 -9.77 8.05 7.68
N THR A 96 -10.77 8.35 8.52
CA THR A 96 -10.89 9.67 9.16
C THR A 96 -9.61 9.94 9.97
N PRO A 97 -8.87 11.03 9.69
CA PRO A 97 -7.70 11.37 10.48
C PRO A 97 -8.10 11.61 11.94
N PRO A 98 -7.25 11.26 12.93
CA PRO A 98 -7.52 11.59 14.32
C PRO A 98 -7.60 13.11 14.44
N ILE A 99 -8.76 13.61 14.84
CA ILE A 99 -8.94 15.01 15.23
C ILE A 99 -8.12 15.19 16.49
N ALA A 100 -7.10 16.05 16.44
CA ALA A 100 -6.52 16.62 17.64
C ALA A 100 -7.50 17.69 18.12
N ASP A 101 -8.11 17.47 19.28
CA ASP A 101 -8.85 18.51 19.99
C ASP A 101 -7.82 19.54 20.52
N ASP A 102 -7.96 20.80 20.10
CA ASP A 102 -7.52 22.00 20.84
C ASP A 102 -8.60 23.09 20.67
#